data_AF-A0A660W855-F1
#
_entry.id   AF-A0A660W855-F1
#
_cell.length_a   1.000
_cell.length_b   1.000
_cell.length_c   1.000
_cell.angle_alpha   90.00
_cell.angle_beta   90.00
_cell.angle_gamma   90.00
#
_symmetry.space_group_name_H-M   'P 1'
#
loop_
_entity.id
_entity.type
_entity.pdbx_description
1 polymer ?
#
loop_
_entity_poly.entity_id
_entity_poly.type
_entity_poly.pdbx_seq_one_letter_code
_entity_poly.pdbx_strand_id
1 'polypeptide(L)' 'MMLTAVFQKFPEGYAAFVEEIPGANAQGLTIDEARKNLVEAVELMLESNRQLAGLQF' A
#
# COMPACT_ATOMS: atom_id res chain seq x y z
N MET A 1 2.15 8.52 11.51
CA MET A 1 1.84 7.11 11.79
C MET A 1 3.03 6.27 11.35
N MET A 2 3.40 5.25 12.12
CA MET A 2 4.42 4.27 11.73
C MET A 2 3.70 2.98 11.34
N LEU A 3 3.98 2.46 10.16
CA LEU A 3 3.42 1.22 9.60
C LEU A 3 4.55 0.25 9.27
N THR A 4 4.25 -1.05 9.23
CA THR A 4 5.21 -2.06 8.83
C THR A 4 4.91 -2.51 7.40
N ALA A 5 5.85 -2.29 6.48
CA ALA A 5 5.72 -2.76 5.10
C ALA A 5 6.39 -4.13 4.92
N VAL A 6 5.68 -5.05 4.29
CA VAL A 6 6.21 -6.35 3.85
C VAL A 6 6.61 -6.25 2.38
N PHE A 7 7.80 -6.75 2.04
CA PHE A 7 8.28 -6.86 0.66
C PHE A 7 8.63 -8.31 0.35
N GLN A 8 7.98 -8.89 -0.65
CA GLN A 8 8.21 -10.26 -1.07
C GLN A 8 8.77 -10.28 -2.50
N LYS A 9 9.98 -10.79 -2.67
CA LYS A 9 10.59 -11.01 -3.99
C LYS A 9 9.90 -12.18 -4.71
N PHE A 10 9.63 -12.01 -5.99
CA PHE A 10 9.20 -13.08 -6.91
C PHE A 10 9.95 -12.94 -8.26
N PRO A 11 9.91 -13.93 -9.18
CA PRO A 11 10.74 -13.91 -10.38
C PRO A 11 10.62 -12.63 -11.21
N GLU A 12 9.40 -12.09 -11.32
CA GLU A 12 9.12 -10.91 -12.13
C GLU A 12 9.24 -9.58 -11.37
N GLY A 13 9.48 -9.58 -10.05
CA GLY A 13 9.50 -8.33 -9.29
C GLY A 13 9.44 -8.47 -7.78
N TYR A 14 8.76 -7.53 -7.15
CA TYR A 14 8.48 -7.47 -5.71
C TYR A 14 6.99 -7.17 -5.51
N ALA A 15 6.37 -7.90 -4.59
CA ALA A 15 5.06 -7.55 -4.05
C ALA A 15 5.30 -6.77 -2.75
N ALA A 16 4.50 -5.75 -2.50
CA ALA A 16 4.61 -4.89 -1.34
C ALA A 16 3.23 -4.61 -0.75
N PHE A 17 3.09 -4.71 0.57
CA PHE A 17 1.82 -4.46 1.26
C PHE A 17 2.03 -4.07 2.73
N VAL A 18 1.00 -3.51 3.36
CA VAL A 18 0.92 -3.21 4.79
C VAL A 18 -0.24 -4.01 5.38
N GLU A 19 0.03 -4.91 6.33
CA GLU A 19 -1.01 -5.78 6.90
C GLU A 19 -2.07 -4.98 7.68
N GLU A 20 -1.66 -3.86 8.29
CA GLU A 20 -2.53 -2.97 9.04
C GLU A 20 -3.53 -2.19 8.15
N ILE A 21 -3.33 -2.14 6.83
CA ILE A 21 -4.19 -1.40 5.89
C ILE A 21 -4.65 -2.34 4.76
N PRO A 22 -5.79 -3.03 4.93
CA PRO A 22 -6.39 -3.83 3.87
C PRO A 22 -6.58 -3.02 2.59
N GLY A 23 -6.10 -3.55 1.47
CA GLY A 23 -6.19 -2.92 0.15
C GLY A 23 -4.96 -2.09 -0.26
N ALA A 24 -4.06 -1.76 0.67
CA ALA A 24 -2.79 -1.10 0.34
C ALA A 24 -1.76 -2.12 -0.16
N ASN A 25 -1.91 -2.54 -1.43
CA ASN A 25 -1.03 -3.49 -2.10
C ASN A 25 -0.40 -2.84 -3.33
N ALA A 26 0.86 -3.17 -3.59
CA ALA A 26 1.63 -2.67 -4.73
C ALA A 26 2.59 -3.73 -5.26
N GLN A 27 3.11 -3.49 -6.46
CA GLN A 27 4.19 -4.28 -7.06
C GLN A 27 5.21 -3.37 -7.73
N GLY A 28 6.43 -3.85 -7.95
CA GLY A 28 7.48 -3.16 -8.71
C GLY A 28 8.57 -4.12 -9.19
N LEU A 29 9.31 -3.76 -10.23
CA LEU A 29 10.41 -4.60 -10.73
C LEU A 29 11.58 -4.59 -9.73
N THR A 30 11.78 -3.44 -9.07
CA THR A 30 12.77 -3.25 -8.00
C THR A 30 12.10 -3.02 -6.64
N ILE A 31 12.86 -3.19 -5.56
CA ILE A 31 12.37 -2.94 -4.21
C ILE A 31 12.03 -1.45 -3.99
N ASP A 32 12.77 -0.55 -4.65
CA ASP A 32 12.53 0.90 -4.56
C ASP A 32 11.26 1.32 -5.30
N GLU A 33 11.00 0.75 -6.48
CA GLU A 33 9.73 0.93 -7.18
C GLU A 33 8.57 0.39 -6.35
N ALA A 34 8.68 -0.84 -5.83
CA ALA A 34 7.63 -1.43 -5.01
C ALA A 34 7.37 -0.59 -3.74
N ARG A 35 8.41 -0.01 -3.14
CA ARG A 35 8.27 0.91 -2.00
C ARG A 35 7.54 2.19 -2.39
N LYS A 36 7.93 2.83 -3.50
CA LYS A 36 7.27 4.05 -3.99
C LYS A 36 5.79 3.78 -4.26
N ASN A 37 5.49 2.71 -4.97
CA ASN A 37 4.13 2.32 -5.33
C ASN A 37 3.29 1.97 -4.08
N LEU A 38 3.90 1.35 -3.06
CA LEU A 38 3.21 1.06 -1.81
C LEU A 38 2.83 2.33 -1.04
N VAL A 39 3.70 3.35 -1.03
CA VAL A 39 3.38 4.65 -0.39
C VAL A 39 2.16 5.28 -1.05
N GLU A 40 2.11 5.31 -2.38
CA GLU A 40 0.97 5.83 -3.13
C GLU A 40 -0.32 5.04 -2.84
N ALA A 41 -0.25 3.71 -2.76
CA ALA A 41 -1.39 2.85 -2.42
C ALA A 41 -1.91 3.10 -0.99
N VAL A 42 -1.01 3.28 -0.02
CA VAL A 42 -1.38 3.61 1.37
C VAL A 42 -2.08 4.97 1.43
N GLU A 43 -1.54 5.98 0.74
CA GLU A 43 -2.15 7.32 0.70
C GLU A 43 -3.56 7.27 0.12
N LEU A 44 -3.75 6.58 -1.00
CA LEU A 44 -5.05 6.40 -1.65
C LEU A 44 -6.06 5.69 -0.75
N MET A 45 -5.64 4.65 -0.03
CA MET A 45 -6.53 3.93 0.90
C MET A 45 -6.93 4.76 2.10
N LEU A 46 -6.00 5.51 2.68
CA LEU A 46 -6.32 6.42 3.78
C LEU A 46 -7.25 7.55 3.33
N GLU A 47 -7.06 8.09 2.11
CA GLU A 47 -7.95 9.09 1.55
C GLU A 47 -9.36 8.52 1.30
N SER A 48 -9.44 7.38 0.63
CA SER A 48 -10.71 6.70 0.34
C SER A 48 -11.49 6.38 1.61
N ASN A 49 -10.79 5.88 2.64
CA ASN A 49 -11.41 5.59 3.94
C ASN A 49 -11.90 6.86 4.66
N ARG A 50 -11.17 7.98 4.56
CA ARG A 50 -11.65 9.28 5.09
C ARG A 50 -12.90 9.76 4.38
N GLN A 51 -12.96 9.62 3.06
CA GLN A 51 -14.14 10.00 2.27
C GLN A 51 -15.34 9.12 2.64
N LEU A 52 -15.18 7.81 2.72
CA LEU A 52 -16.24 6.87 3.13
C LEU A 52 -16.73 7.15 4.55
N ALA A 53 -15.83 7.40 5.50
CA ALA A 53 -16.21 7.75 6.87
C ALA A 53 -17.03 9.06 6.94
N GLY A 54 -16.74 10.03 6.07
CA GLY A 54 -17.54 11.27 5.95
C GLY A 54 -18.87 11.11 5.21
N LEU A 55 -19.05 10.02 4.46
CA LEU A 55 -20.29 9.69 3.75
C LEU A 55 -21.24 8.79 4.57
N GLN A 56 -20.76 8.24 5.69
CA GLN A 56 -21.59 7.49 6.62
C GLN A 56 -22.37 8.45 7.54
N PHE A 57 -23.54 8.87 7.06
CA PHE A 57 -24.64 9.42 7.84
C PHE A 57 -25.92 8.65 7.53
#